data_AF-A0AAW8VH31-F1
#
_entry.id   AF-A0AAW8VH31-F1
#
_cell.length_a   1.000
_cell.length_b   1.000
_cell.length_c   1.000
_cell.angle_alpha   90.00
_cell.angle_beta   90.00
_cell.angle_gamma   90.00
#
_symmetry.space_group_name_H-M   'P 1'
#
loop_
_entity.id
_entity.type
_entity.pdbx_description
1 polymer ?
#
loop_
_entity_poly.entity_id
_entity_poly.type
_entity_poly.pdbx_seq_one_letter_code
_entity_poly.pdbx_strand_id
1 'polypeptide(L)'
;MKNIRNFCIIAHIDHGKSTLADRLLEFTNTIQVTGGQMLDDMDLEKERGITIKSHAIQMEYTYKGEKYVLNLIDTPGHVDFSYEVSRSIAACEGALLIVDASQGVQAQTISNLYMAIEHDLEIIPVINKCDMASAMPEEVEDEIVELLGCKRSEIIRASGKTGMGVEEILTAVIERIPHPEGDEEAPLQALIFDSVFNSFRGIIAYFKIVNGVIRKGDKVKFFNTGKEYDADEVGVLKMEMVARQELRTGDVGYIISGIKTSKEVKVGDTITHITRPCKEAIAGFEEVKPMVFAGVYPIEAEDFEDLRSSLEKLQLNDASLTFQPESSLALGFGFRCGFLGLLHMEIVQERLDREFDMNVITTVPNVSYNIYDKQGHMTEVHNPGSMPDPTLIDRIEEPYIRASVITTTDYIGPIMTLCLGKRGELVKQEYISGNRVEIYYDMPLGEIVIDFYDKLKSISKGYASFDYHASGFRPSKLIKLDILLNGEPVDALSTLTHFDNAYDLGHRMCEKLKDLIPRQQFDIAIQAAIGAKIISRETIKAVRKDVTAKCYGGDVSRKRKLLEKQKRGKKRMKQIGNVEVPQKAFLAVLKLD
;
A
#
# COMPACT_ATOMS: atom_id res chain seq x y z
N MET A 1 -5.77 -1.38 36.13
CA MET A 1 -4.66 -1.95 35.35
C MET A 1 -4.62 -3.48 35.34
N LYS A 2 -4.54 -4.20 36.48
CA LYS A 2 -4.32 -5.68 36.50
C LYS A 2 -5.23 -6.54 35.62
N ASN A 3 -6.47 -6.10 35.38
CA ASN A 3 -7.46 -6.84 34.60
C ASN A 3 -7.62 -6.33 33.16
N ILE A 4 -6.67 -5.52 32.67
CA ILE A 4 -6.65 -5.02 31.29
C ILE A 4 -5.62 -5.84 30.50
N ARG A 5 -5.95 -6.21 29.26
CA ARG A 5 -5.01 -6.76 28.29
C ARG A 5 -5.16 -6.02 26.98
N ASN A 6 -4.07 -5.45 26.47
CA ASN A 6 -4.04 -4.85 25.13
C ASN A 6 -3.25 -5.79 24.22
N PHE A 7 -3.88 -6.24 23.14
CA PHE A 7 -3.24 -7.14 22.21
C PHE A 7 -3.70 -6.89 20.78
N CYS A 8 -2.83 -7.23 19.84
CA CYS A 8 -3.15 -7.16 18.43
C CYS A 8 -3.16 -8.57 17.81
N ILE A 9 -3.71 -8.68 16.61
CA ILE A 9 -3.61 -9.90 15.83
C ILE A 9 -2.66 -9.64 14.68
N ILE A 10 -1.66 -10.50 14.49
CA ILE A 10 -0.68 -10.42 13.40
C ILE A 10 -0.72 -11.72 12.58
N ALA A 11 -0.75 -11.59 11.26
CA ALA A 11 -0.87 -12.73 10.34
C ALA A 11 -0.52 -12.30 8.92
N HIS A 12 -0.18 -13.27 8.06
CA HIS A 12 -0.17 -13.09 6.61
C HIS A 12 -1.60 -12.86 6.07
N ILE A 13 -1.70 -12.31 4.86
CA ILE A 13 -2.95 -12.17 4.14
C ILE A 13 -3.66 -13.54 4.05
N ASP A 14 -4.99 -13.52 4.15
CA ASP A 14 -5.85 -14.70 4.09
C ASP A 14 -5.66 -15.73 5.20
N HIS A 15 -4.79 -15.54 6.20
CA HIS A 15 -4.66 -16.49 7.33
C HIS A 15 -5.88 -16.50 8.29
N GLY A 16 -6.91 -15.70 8.00
CA GLY A 16 -8.18 -15.67 8.73
C GLY A 16 -8.17 -14.76 9.97
N LYS A 17 -7.50 -13.61 9.85
CA LYS A 17 -7.35 -12.58 10.88
C LYS A 17 -8.69 -12.02 11.35
N SER A 18 -9.44 -11.35 10.45
CA SER A 18 -10.75 -10.78 10.75
C SER A 18 -11.76 -11.85 11.20
N THR A 19 -11.75 -13.03 10.57
CA THR A 19 -12.68 -14.11 10.94
C THR A 19 -12.47 -14.60 12.37
N LEU A 20 -11.21 -14.70 12.83
CA LEU A 20 -10.92 -15.10 14.21
C LEU A 20 -11.26 -13.97 15.18
N ALA A 21 -10.98 -12.72 14.80
CA ALA A 21 -11.36 -11.54 15.57
C ALA A 21 -12.89 -11.47 15.79
N ASP A 22 -13.69 -11.71 14.76
CA ASP A 22 -15.15 -11.80 14.86
C ASP A 22 -15.59 -12.87 15.87
N ARG A 23 -14.94 -14.04 15.87
CA ARG A 23 -15.26 -15.09 16.85
C ARG A 23 -14.93 -14.67 18.28
N LEU A 24 -13.82 -13.95 18.50
CA LEU A 24 -13.49 -13.42 19.83
C LEU A 24 -14.57 -12.45 20.31
N LEU A 25 -15.08 -11.61 19.42
CA LEU A 25 -16.16 -10.66 19.72
C LEU A 25 -17.49 -11.36 20.05
N GLU A 26 -17.82 -12.44 19.34
CA GLU A 26 -19.02 -13.23 19.62
C GLU A 26 -18.92 -13.97 20.95
N PHE A 27 -17.79 -14.63 21.23
CA PHE A 27 -17.58 -15.37 22.47
C PHE A 27 -17.59 -14.46 23.70
N THR A 28 -17.16 -13.21 23.55
CA THR A 28 -17.24 -12.21 24.62
C THR A 28 -18.61 -11.55 24.73
N ASN A 29 -19.59 -11.91 23.88
CA ASN A 29 -20.91 -11.27 23.77
C ASN A 29 -20.81 -9.77 23.48
N THR A 30 -19.72 -9.33 22.85
CA THR A 30 -19.54 -7.94 22.42
C THR A 30 -20.44 -7.64 21.22
N ILE A 31 -20.70 -8.65 20.38
CA ILE A 31 -21.59 -8.60 19.22
C ILE A 31 -22.62 -9.74 19.25
N GLN A 32 -23.78 -9.50 18.63
CA GLN A 32 -24.76 -10.56 18.33
C GLN A 32 -24.59 -10.99 16.87
N VAL A 33 -24.68 -12.31 16.62
CA VAL A 33 -24.42 -12.93 15.31
C VAL A 33 -25.27 -12.30 14.21
N THR A 34 -24.64 -11.52 13.35
CA THR A 34 -25.15 -11.07 12.05
C THR A 34 -24.14 -11.56 11.03
N GLY A 35 -24.51 -12.45 10.10
CA GLY A 35 -23.53 -13.13 9.24
C GLY A 35 -22.65 -12.18 8.40
N GLY A 36 -21.40 -12.59 8.13
CA GLY A 36 -20.37 -11.80 7.42
C GLY A 36 -19.13 -11.55 8.29
N GLN A 37 -18.07 -10.97 7.72
CA GLN A 37 -16.98 -10.38 8.49
C GLN A 37 -17.45 -9.03 9.04
N MET A 38 -17.36 -8.81 10.35
CA MET A 38 -17.99 -7.65 11.01
C MET A 38 -17.03 -6.48 11.23
N LEU A 39 -15.72 -6.77 11.26
CA LEU A 39 -14.67 -5.75 11.42
C LEU A 39 -14.28 -5.07 10.13
N ASP A 40 -14.48 -5.74 9.00
CA ASP A 40 -14.24 -5.18 7.68
C ASP A 40 -15.41 -4.22 7.38
N ASP A 41 -15.31 -2.96 7.80
CA ASP A 41 -16.39 -1.98 7.66
C ASP A 41 -16.54 -1.50 6.21
N MET A 42 -15.45 -1.45 5.46
CA MET A 42 -15.45 -0.96 4.08
C MET A 42 -15.93 -2.04 3.10
N ASP A 43 -16.75 -1.64 2.11
CA ASP A 43 -17.17 -2.54 1.03
C ASP A 43 -15.96 -3.15 0.29
N LEU A 44 -14.87 -2.40 0.18
CA LEU A 44 -13.63 -2.84 -0.44
C LEU A 44 -12.92 -3.96 0.34
N GLU A 45 -12.93 -3.87 1.67
CA GLU A 45 -12.35 -4.89 2.56
C GLU A 45 -13.11 -6.21 2.40
N LYS A 46 -14.45 -6.15 2.37
CA LYS A 46 -15.32 -7.32 2.18
C LYS A 46 -15.14 -7.98 0.82
N GLU A 47 -14.98 -7.19 -0.25
CA GLU A 47 -14.81 -7.71 -1.61
C GLU A 47 -13.43 -8.34 -1.83
N ARG A 48 -12.37 -7.68 -1.35
CA ARG A 48 -11.00 -8.15 -1.51
C ARG A 48 -10.59 -9.17 -0.44
N GLY A 49 -11.35 -9.31 0.64
CA GLY A 49 -11.08 -10.23 1.76
C GLY A 49 -9.87 -9.83 2.60
N ILE A 50 -9.53 -8.53 2.65
CA ILE A 50 -8.35 -8.01 3.34
C ILE A 50 -8.75 -6.90 4.33
N THR A 51 -8.06 -6.84 5.47
CA THR A 51 -8.11 -5.70 6.39
C THR A 51 -7.23 -4.59 5.84
N ILE A 52 -7.83 -3.43 5.56
CA ILE A 52 -7.13 -2.23 5.05
C ILE A 52 -6.83 -1.29 6.21
N LYS A 53 -7.76 -1.15 7.17
CA LYS A 53 -7.59 -0.30 8.35
C LYS A 53 -7.57 -1.07 9.65
N SER A 54 -6.73 -0.61 10.58
CA SER A 54 -6.78 -1.12 11.94
C SER A 54 -8.06 -0.74 12.68
N HIS A 55 -8.70 -1.72 13.31
CA HIS A 55 -9.88 -1.52 14.16
C HIS A 55 -9.54 -1.85 15.62
N ALA A 56 -9.72 -0.87 16.51
CA ALA A 56 -9.52 -1.04 17.95
C ALA A 56 -10.86 -1.25 18.65
N ILE A 57 -11.03 -2.39 19.35
CA ILE A 57 -12.27 -2.77 20.01
C ILE A 57 -12.02 -3.29 21.42
N GLN A 58 -12.81 -2.79 22.36
CA GLN A 58 -12.83 -3.23 23.74
C GLN A 58 -13.90 -4.30 23.96
N MET A 59 -13.45 -5.48 24.40
CA MET A 59 -14.27 -6.59 24.84
C MET A 59 -14.28 -6.71 26.37
N GLU A 60 -15.35 -7.27 26.92
CA GLU A 60 -15.45 -7.62 28.33
C GLU A 60 -15.59 -9.14 28.46
N TYR A 61 -14.74 -9.77 29.27
CA TYR A 61 -14.77 -11.22 29.46
C TYR A 61 -14.66 -11.58 30.94
N THR A 62 -15.44 -12.57 31.38
CA THR A 62 -15.39 -13.04 32.78
C THR A 62 -14.60 -14.33 32.84
N TYR A 63 -13.46 -14.29 33.52
CA TYR A 63 -12.55 -15.43 33.67
C TYR A 63 -12.36 -15.76 35.14
N LYS A 64 -12.60 -17.03 35.53
CA LYS A 64 -12.51 -17.50 36.93
C LYS A 64 -13.28 -16.62 37.94
N GLY A 65 -14.37 -15.97 37.51
CA GLY A 65 -15.21 -15.10 38.34
C GLY A 65 -14.79 -13.63 38.38
N GLU A 66 -13.68 -13.26 37.76
CA GLU A 66 -13.20 -11.88 37.64
C GLU A 66 -13.48 -11.31 36.24
N LYS A 67 -13.81 -10.02 36.18
CA LYS A 67 -14.02 -9.31 34.91
C LYS A 67 -12.68 -8.77 34.38
N TYR A 68 -12.43 -9.05 33.11
CA TYR A 68 -11.30 -8.57 32.33
C TYR A 68 -11.77 -7.67 31.19
N VAL A 69 -10.98 -6.63 30.92
CA VAL A 69 -11.13 -5.74 29.77
C VAL A 69 -10.06 -6.12 28.76
N LEU A 70 -10.49 -6.52 27.58
CA LEU A 70 -9.61 -7.02 26.52
C LEU A 70 -9.70 -6.04 25.35
N ASN A 71 -8.64 -5.25 25.14
CA ASN A 71 -8.56 -4.32 24.01
C ASN A 71 -7.85 -5.05 22.85
N LEU A 72 -8.60 -5.33 21.80
CA LEU A 72 -8.13 -5.94 20.57
C LEU A 72 -7.88 -4.85 19.53
N ILE A 73 -6.71 -4.88 18.89
CA ILE A 73 -6.43 -4.10 17.69
C ILE A 73 -6.23 -5.05 16.50
N ASP A 74 -7.15 -5.04 15.55
CA ASP A 74 -6.98 -5.79 14.31
C ASP A 74 -5.97 -5.06 13.40
N THR A 75 -5.08 -5.81 12.74
CA THR A 75 -3.99 -5.21 11.93
C THR A 75 -4.09 -5.62 10.47
N PRO A 76 -3.75 -4.75 9.52
CA PRO A 76 -3.61 -5.14 8.12
C PRO A 76 -2.64 -6.31 7.92
N GLY A 77 -2.91 -7.16 6.93
CA GLY A 77 -2.04 -8.30 6.58
C GLY A 77 -0.98 -8.00 5.53
N HIS A 78 -1.15 -6.91 4.77
CA HIS A 78 -0.37 -6.63 3.57
C HIS A 78 0.83 -5.70 3.85
N VAL A 79 1.95 -5.92 3.14
CA VAL A 79 3.22 -5.18 3.29
C VAL A 79 3.07 -3.67 3.11
N ASP A 80 2.25 -3.23 2.14
CA ASP A 80 1.92 -1.82 1.91
C ASP A 80 1.34 -1.12 3.15
N PHE A 81 0.79 -1.86 4.12
CA PHE A 81 0.22 -1.32 5.36
C PHE A 81 1.05 -1.68 6.60
N SER A 82 2.32 -2.05 6.42
CA SER A 82 3.27 -2.35 7.51
C SER A 82 3.37 -1.21 8.54
N TYR A 83 3.24 0.04 8.11
CA TYR A 83 3.17 1.17 9.03
C TYR A 83 1.95 1.11 9.97
N GLU A 84 0.78 0.68 9.50
CA GLU A 84 -0.39 0.48 10.37
C GLU A 84 -0.15 -0.63 11.38
N VAL A 85 0.48 -1.72 10.92
CA VAL A 85 0.86 -2.85 11.80
C VAL A 85 1.80 -2.38 12.91
N SER A 86 2.83 -1.60 12.58
CA SER A 86 3.77 -1.03 13.56
C SER A 86 3.06 -0.16 14.61
N ARG A 87 2.15 0.72 14.16
CA ARG A 87 1.36 1.58 15.06
C ARG A 87 0.52 0.78 16.05
N SER A 88 -0.11 -0.28 15.56
CA SER A 88 -0.97 -1.16 16.35
C SER A 88 -0.15 -2.02 17.33
N ILE A 89 1.00 -2.53 16.91
CA ILE A 89 1.95 -3.27 17.77
C ILE A 89 2.40 -2.39 18.95
N ALA A 90 2.78 -1.14 18.69
CA ALA A 90 3.24 -0.23 19.75
C ALA A 90 2.17 0.12 20.80
N ALA A 91 0.89 -0.05 20.47
CA ALA A 91 -0.21 0.14 21.41
C ALA A 91 -0.52 -1.11 22.26
N CYS A 92 0.15 -2.24 22.05
CA CYS A 92 -0.17 -3.52 22.68
C CYS A 92 0.94 -4.04 23.59
N GLU A 93 0.57 -4.94 24.50
CA GLU A 93 1.50 -5.69 25.36
C GLU A 93 1.72 -7.14 24.86
N GLY A 94 0.91 -7.59 23.90
CA GLY A 94 1.06 -8.90 23.29
C GLY A 94 0.43 -8.99 21.91
N ALA A 95 0.73 -10.06 21.19
CA ALA A 95 0.23 -10.30 19.85
C ALA A 95 -0.20 -11.75 19.66
N LEU A 96 -1.34 -11.96 19.00
CA LEU A 96 -1.75 -13.27 18.50
C LEU A 96 -1.11 -13.49 17.13
N LEU A 97 -0.15 -14.40 17.04
CA LEU A 97 0.47 -14.79 15.77
C LEU A 97 -0.36 -15.87 15.10
N ILE A 98 -1.15 -15.49 14.10
CA ILE A 98 -2.01 -16.42 13.36
C ILE A 98 -1.28 -17.01 12.15
N VAL A 99 -1.21 -18.33 12.11
CA VAL A 99 -0.66 -19.11 11.00
C VAL A 99 -1.73 -20.04 10.44
N ASP A 100 -1.93 -20.05 9.13
CA ASP A 100 -2.89 -20.94 8.48
C ASP A 100 -2.37 -22.38 8.48
N ALA A 101 -3.16 -23.32 9.03
CA ALA A 101 -2.81 -24.74 9.09
C ALA A 101 -2.56 -25.39 7.72
N SER A 102 -3.09 -24.83 6.64
CA SER A 102 -2.93 -25.34 5.27
C SER A 102 -1.81 -24.67 4.49
N GLN A 103 -1.41 -23.44 4.88
CA GLN A 103 -0.40 -22.66 4.17
C GLN A 103 0.91 -22.51 4.93
N GLY A 104 0.96 -22.76 6.24
CA GLY A 104 2.15 -22.62 7.08
C GLY A 104 2.67 -21.18 7.19
N VAL A 105 3.93 -21.02 7.60
CA VAL A 105 4.59 -19.73 7.77
C VAL A 105 4.86 -19.07 6.42
N GLN A 106 4.51 -17.78 6.30
CA GLN A 106 4.67 -16.95 5.09
C GLN A 106 5.54 -15.72 5.38
N ALA A 107 5.97 -15.00 4.35
CA ALA A 107 6.93 -13.88 4.48
C ALA A 107 6.43 -12.80 5.45
N GLN A 108 5.15 -12.44 5.36
CA GLN A 108 4.54 -11.45 6.26
C GLN A 108 4.33 -11.99 7.69
N THR A 109 4.23 -13.31 7.87
CA THR A 109 4.24 -13.91 9.22
C THR A 109 5.55 -13.61 9.92
N ILE A 110 6.68 -13.78 9.21
CA ILE A 110 8.03 -13.54 9.74
C ILE A 110 8.28 -12.05 9.97
N SER A 111 7.97 -11.20 8.98
CA SER A 111 8.14 -9.74 9.08
C SER A 111 7.36 -9.15 10.27
N ASN A 112 6.06 -9.47 10.38
CA ASN A 112 5.24 -9.00 11.49
C ASN A 112 5.68 -9.56 12.86
N LEU A 113 6.19 -10.81 12.88
CA LEU A 113 6.72 -11.41 14.10
C LEU A 113 7.97 -10.67 14.59
N TYR A 114 8.93 -10.38 13.70
CA TYR A 114 10.12 -9.63 14.08
C TYR A 114 9.77 -8.24 14.60
N MET A 115 8.82 -7.55 13.96
CA MET A 115 8.31 -6.26 14.47
C MET A 115 7.72 -6.41 15.88
N ALA A 116 6.94 -7.45 16.15
CA ALA A 116 6.37 -7.66 17.48
C ALA A 116 7.45 -7.98 18.54
N ILE A 117 8.49 -8.74 18.17
CA ILE A 117 9.63 -9.04 19.04
C ILE A 117 10.46 -7.78 19.32
N GLU A 118 10.72 -6.93 18.33
CA GLU A 118 11.44 -5.67 18.49
C GLU A 118 10.75 -4.69 19.46
N HIS A 119 9.44 -4.83 19.62
CA HIS A 119 8.62 -4.07 20.56
C HIS A 119 8.38 -4.80 21.91
N ASP A 120 9.07 -5.91 22.16
CA ASP A 120 8.96 -6.71 23.39
C ASP A 120 7.53 -7.21 23.69
N LEU A 121 6.72 -7.49 22.66
CA LEU A 121 5.38 -8.05 22.84
C LEU A 121 5.43 -9.54 23.21
N GLU A 122 4.54 -9.96 24.11
CA GLU A 122 4.30 -11.38 24.36
C GLU A 122 3.58 -12.02 23.16
N ILE A 123 4.18 -13.05 22.55
CA ILE A 123 3.65 -13.70 21.35
C ILE A 123 2.87 -14.97 21.72
N ILE A 124 1.60 -15.04 21.34
CA ILE A 124 0.79 -16.25 21.45
C ILE A 124 0.61 -16.87 20.06
N PRO A 125 1.27 -18.01 19.77
CA PRO A 125 1.12 -18.68 18.49
C PRO A 125 -0.24 -19.39 18.39
N VAL A 126 -0.96 -19.11 17.30
CA VAL A 126 -2.27 -19.69 16.99
C VAL A 126 -2.26 -20.27 15.58
N ILE A 127 -2.61 -21.55 15.45
CA ILE A 127 -2.82 -22.19 14.15
C ILE A 127 -4.30 -22.13 13.82
N ASN A 128 -4.65 -21.43 12.75
CA ASN A 128 -6.03 -21.24 12.31
C ASN A 128 -6.39 -22.16 11.14
N LYS A 129 -7.69 -22.24 10.82
CA LYS A 129 -8.25 -23.07 9.74
C LYS A 129 -8.02 -24.58 9.90
N CYS A 130 -7.91 -25.05 11.15
CA CYS A 130 -7.82 -26.49 11.46
C CYS A 130 -9.05 -27.31 11.01
N ASP A 131 -10.15 -26.66 10.59
CA ASP A 131 -11.33 -27.31 10.03
C ASP A 131 -11.18 -27.73 8.56
N MET A 132 -10.16 -27.22 7.85
CA MET A 132 -9.97 -27.54 6.43
C MET A 132 -9.44 -28.97 6.24
N ALA A 133 -9.93 -29.66 5.21
CA ALA A 133 -9.44 -31.00 4.86
C ALA A 133 -7.96 -31.00 4.42
N SER A 134 -7.44 -29.86 3.96
CA SER A 134 -6.04 -29.65 3.59
C SER A 134 -5.17 -29.12 4.74
N ALA A 135 -5.71 -29.02 5.96
CA ALA A 135 -4.94 -28.57 7.11
C ALA A 135 -3.87 -29.60 7.50
N MET A 136 -2.66 -29.10 7.77
CA MET A 136 -1.48 -29.88 8.17
C MET A 136 -0.96 -29.35 9.52
N PRO A 137 -1.80 -29.38 10.58
CA PRO A 137 -1.48 -28.70 11.84
C PRO A 137 -0.20 -29.22 12.49
N GLU A 138 0.13 -30.50 12.31
CA GLU A 138 1.34 -31.06 12.90
C GLU A 138 2.62 -30.51 12.26
N GLU A 139 2.63 -30.31 10.94
CA GLU A 139 3.76 -29.74 10.21
C GLU A 139 3.91 -28.26 10.56
N VAL A 140 2.80 -27.50 10.54
CA VAL A 140 2.80 -26.07 10.88
C VAL A 140 3.22 -25.83 12.32
N GLU A 141 2.89 -26.72 13.26
CA GLU A 141 3.40 -26.65 14.63
C GLU A 141 4.92 -26.72 14.67
N ASP A 142 5.53 -27.62 13.89
CA ASP A 142 6.99 -27.76 13.84
C ASP A 142 7.62 -26.51 13.21
N GLU A 143 7.01 -25.92 12.17
CA GLU A 143 7.48 -24.64 11.59
C GLU A 143 7.47 -23.51 12.63
N ILE A 144 6.41 -23.39 13.43
CA ILE A 144 6.28 -22.37 14.47
C ILE A 144 7.29 -22.60 15.60
N VAL A 145 7.51 -23.85 16.01
CA VAL A 145 8.51 -24.19 17.02
C VAL A 145 9.92 -23.83 16.55
N GLU A 146 10.27 -24.10 15.29
CA GLU A 146 11.56 -23.72 14.71
C GLU A 146 11.72 -22.20 14.61
N LEU A 147 10.63 -21.48 14.29
CA LEU A 147 10.64 -20.02 14.15
C LEU A 147 10.71 -19.28 15.51
N LEU A 148 9.88 -19.67 16.48
CA LEU A 148 9.76 -18.98 17.79
C LEU A 148 10.66 -19.57 18.87
N GLY A 149 11.10 -20.82 18.73
CA GLY A 149 11.73 -21.57 19.82
C GLY A 149 10.77 -21.90 20.97
N CYS A 150 9.46 -21.81 20.77
CA CYS A 150 8.44 -22.07 21.79
C CYS A 150 8.17 -23.57 21.97
N LYS A 151 7.43 -23.94 23.01
CA LYS A 151 7.01 -25.35 23.17
C LYS A 151 5.78 -25.63 22.31
N ARG A 152 5.70 -26.84 21.75
CA ARG A 152 4.52 -27.28 20.99
C ARG A 152 3.20 -27.19 21.78
N SER A 153 3.25 -27.36 23.11
CA SER A 153 2.09 -27.19 23.99
C SER A 153 1.62 -25.75 24.17
N GLU A 154 2.42 -24.76 23.78
CA GLU A 154 2.07 -23.34 23.87
C GLU A 154 1.27 -22.88 22.64
N ILE A 155 1.30 -23.65 21.55
CA ILE A 155 0.59 -23.39 20.30
C ILE A 155 -0.89 -23.78 20.44
N ILE A 156 -1.78 -22.86 20.09
CA ILE A 156 -3.23 -23.07 20.18
C ILE A 156 -3.78 -23.42 18.80
N ARG A 157 -4.49 -24.55 18.68
CA ARG A 157 -5.21 -24.91 17.46
C ARG A 157 -6.58 -24.26 17.48
N ALA A 158 -6.90 -23.51 16.44
CA ALA A 158 -8.14 -22.77 16.33
C ALA A 158 -8.76 -22.86 14.93
N SER A 159 -10.02 -22.45 14.85
CA SER A 159 -10.72 -22.23 13.59
C SER A 159 -11.68 -21.06 13.76
N GLY A 160 -11.38 -19.94 13.11
CA GLY A 160 -12.27 -18.79 13.05
C GLY A 160 -13.63 -19.12 12.41
N LYS A 161 -13.71 -20.17 11.58
CA LYS A 161 -14.97 -20.59 10.95
C LYS A 161 -15.89 -21.36 11.89
N THR A 162 -15.33 -22.23 12.72
CA THR A 162 -16.11 -23.13 13.60
C THR A 162 -16.19 -22.65 15.05
N GLY A 163 -15.30 -21.74 15.45
CA GLY A 163 -15.13 -21.30 16.84
C GLY A 163 -14.25 -22.22 17.69
N MET A 164 -13.64 -23.26 17.10
CA MET A 164 -12.67 -24.11 17.79
C MET A 164 -11.50 -23.26 18.32
N GLY A 165 -11.05 -23.53 19.55
CA GLY A 165 -9.87 -22.90 20.16
C GLY A 165 -10.04 -21.48 20.66
N VAL A 166 -11.20 -20.83 20.45
CA VAL A 166 -11.42 -19.42 20.81
C VAL A 166 -11.38 -19.20 22.33
N GLU A 167 -11.96 -20.11 23.12
CA GLU A 167 -11.91 -20.06 24.59
C GLU A 167 -10.48 -20.22 25.12
N GLU A 168 -9.69 -21.09 24.49
CA GLU A 168 -8.28 -21.31 24.82
C GLU A 168 -7.45 -20.07 24.49
N ILE A 169 -7.72 -19.39 23.38
CA ILE A 169 -7.11 -18.11 23.02
C ILE A 169 -7.44 -17.04 24.07
N LEU A 170 -8.71 -16.86 24.42
CA LEU A 170 -9.12 -15.88 25.44
C LEU A 170 -8.45 -16.15 26.80
N THR A 171 -8.35 -17.43 27.16
CA THR A 171 -7.64 -17.85 28.38
C THR A 171 -6.16 -17.51 28.30
N ALA A 172 -5.49 -17.83 27.18
CA ALA A 172 -4.08 -17.54 26.98
C ALA A 172 -3.78 -16.03 26.97
N VAL A 173 -4.66 -15.22 26.37
CA VAL A 173 -4.57 -13.75 26.41
C VAL A 173 -4.57 -13.24 27.85
N ILE A 174 -5.42 -13.79 28.72
CA ILE A 174 -5.50 -13.37 30.12
C ILE A 174 -4.29 -13.85 30.94
N GLU A 175 -3.87 -15.10 30.73
CA GLU A 175 -2.82 -15.75 31.53
C GLU A 175 -1.39 -15.39 31.09
N ARG A 176 -1.16 -15.12 29.81
CA ARG A 176 0.20 -14.92 29.25
C ARG A 176 0.53 -13.46 28.95
N ILE A 177 -0.40 -12.71 28.35
CA ILE A 177 -0.13 -11.30 28.01
C ILE A 177 -0.02 -10.48 29.30
N PRO A 178 1.01 -9.64 29.46
CA PRO A 178 1.13 -8.79 30.63
C PRO A 178 0.04 -7.72 30.65
N HIS A 179 -0.30 -7.24 31.85
CA HIS A 179 -1.15 -6.06 31.96
C HIS A 179 -0.35 -4.80 31.60
N PRO A 180 -0.98 -3.73 31.09
CA PRO A 180 -0.29 -2.47 30.87
C PRO A 180 0.31 -1.94 32.18
N GLU A 181 1.51 -1.37 32.08
CA GLU A 181 2.23 -0.73 33.17
C GLU A 181 2.19 0.80 33.02
N GLY A 182 2.06 1.50 34.14
CA GLY A 182 2.06 2.97 34.17
C GLY A 182 1.62 3.53 35.53
N ASP A 183 1.74 4.84 35.68
CA ASP A 183 1.41 5.58 36.89
C ASP A 183 0.20 6.51 36.67
N GLU A 184 -0.90 6.24 37.38
CA GLU A 184 -2.12 7.06 37.35
C GLU A 184 -1.90 8.48 37.91
N GLU A 185 -0.92 8.66 38.79
CA GLU A 185 -0.63 9.95 39.43
C GLU A 185 0.39 10.79 38.64
N ALA A 186 1.02 10.22 37.61
CA ALA A 186 1.94 10.92 36.74
C ALA A 186 1.18 11.90 35.79
N PRO A 187 1.88 12.89 35.20
CA PRO A 187 1.31 13.71 34.13
C PRO A 187 0.74 12.86 32.99
N LEU A 188 -0.37 13.31 32.40
CA LEU A 188 -1.00 12.60 31.29
C LEU A 188 0.00 12.40 30.14
N GLN A 189 0.13 11.15 29.71
CA GLN A 189 0.80 10.76 28.49
C GLN A 189 -0.09 9.76 27.77
N ALA A 190 -0.78 10.23 26.74
CA ALA A 190 -1.56 9.37 25.86
C ALA A 190 -0.97 9.38 24.45
N LEU A 191 -0.55 8.20 23.98
CA LEU A 191 0.01 8.01 22.65
C LEU A 191 -1.11 7.91 21.62
N ILE A 192 -1.12 8.80 20.64
CA ILE A 192 -2.05 8.70 19.51
C ILE A 192 -1.51 7.66 18.54
N PHE A 193 -2.25 6.56 18.34
CA PHE A 193 -1.86 5.51 17.38
C PHE A 193 -2.71 5.53 16.11
N ASP A 194 -3.87 6.18 16.12
CA ASP A 194 -4.67 6.33 14.90
C ASP A 194 -5.61 7.55 14.95
N SER A 195 -6.22 7.90 13.82
CA SER A 195 -7.19 8.99 13.73
C SER A 195 -8.18 8.82 12.57
N VAL A 196 -9.43 9.24 12.80
CA VAL A 196 -10.50 9.19 11.79
C VAL A 196 -11.18 10.55 11.69
N PHE A 197 -11.48 10.99 10.46
CA PHE A 197 -12.22 12.22 10.23
C PHE A 197 -13.74 11.98 10.23
N ASN A 198 -14.46 12.80 11.00
CA ASN A 198 -15.92 12.85 10.99
C ASN A 198 -16.41 14.24 10.56
N SER A 199 -17.32 14.30 9.58
CA SER A 199 -17.84 15.55 9.03
C SER A 199 -18.51 16.49 10.04
N PHE A 200 -19.06 15.94 11.14
CA PHE A 200 -19.75 16.73 12.17
C PHE A 200 -18.90 16.97 13.41
N ARG A 201 -18.11 15.96 13.81
CA ARG A 201 -17.35 15.96 15.07
C ARG A 201 -15.88 16.38 14.89
N GLY A 202 -15.41 16.53 13.65
CA GLY A 202 -14.01 16.77 13.34
C GLY A 202 -13.18 15.49 13.42
N ILE A 203 -11.89 15.64 13.68
CA ILE A 203 -10.94 14.54 13.82
C ILE A 203 -11.14 13.89 15.19
N ILE A 204 -11.33 12.58 15.15
CA ILE A 204 -11.40 11.71 16.31
C ILE A 204 -10.04 11.01 16.39
N ALA A 205 -9.28 11.27 17.45
CA ALA A 205 -7.97 10.64 17.64
C ALA A 205 -8.09 9.45 18.58
N TYR A 206 -7.51 8.31 18.20
CA TYR A 206 -7.42 7.10 19.00
C TYR A 206 -6.10 7.05 19.73
N PHE A 207 -6.16 6.78 21.03
CA PHE A 207 -4.98 6.81 21.88
C PHE A 207 -4.96 5.69 22.91
N LYS A 208 -3.76 5.41 23.39
CA LYS A 208 -3.49 4.59 24.57
C LYS A 208 -2.92 5.46 25.68
N ILE A 209 -3.47 5.37 26.88
CA ILE A 209 -2.92 6.08 28.04
C ILE A 209 -1.79 5.27 28.65
N VAL A 210 -0.56 5.78 28.56
CA VAL A 210 0.61 5.17 29.20
C VAL A 210 0.75 5.67 30.64
N ASN A 211 0.43 6.93 30.90
CA ASN A 211 0.48 7.51 32.25
C ASN A 211 -0.64 8.53 32.45
N GLY A 212 -1.08 8.67 33.70
CA GLY A 212 -2.08 9.65 34.11
C GLY A 212 -3.51 9.26 33.75
N VAL A 213 -4.39 10.26 33.77
CA VAL A 213 -5.83 10.14 33.55
C VAL A 213 -6.29 11.32 32.69
N ILE A 214 -7.21 11.06 31.77
CA ILE A 214 -7.91 12.08 30.97
C ILE A 214 -9.40 12.04 31.29
N ARG A 215 -9.99 13.22 31.48
CA ARG A 215 -11.41 13.40 31.75
C ARG A 215 -12.08 14.25 30.69
N LYS A 216 -13.39 14.06 30.56
CA LYS A 216 -14.22 14.94 29.75
C LYS A 216 -14.12 16.39 30.26
N GLY A 217 -13.84 17.32 29.37
CA GLY A 217 -13.65 18.74 29.65
C GLY A 217 -12.25 19.15 30.09
N ASP A 218 -11.29 18.21 30.11
CA ASP A 218 -9.89 18.56 30.37
C ASP A 218 -9.29 19.39 29.24
N LYS A 219 -8.40 20.31 29.61
CA LYS A 219 -7.61 21.07 28.64
C LYS A 219 -6.33 20.35 28.30
N VAL A 220 -6.26 19.88 27.07
CA VAL A 220 -5.16 19.05 26.58
C VAL A 220 -4.29 19.80 25.59
N LYS A 221 -3.04 19.37 25.53
CA LYS A 221 -2.02 19.85 24.61
C LYS A 221 -1.43 18.69 23.84
N PHE A 222 -1.30 18.86 22.54
CA PHE A 222 -0.57 17.96 21.65
C PHE A 222 0.91 18.33 21.71
N PHE A 223 1.75 17.40 22.15
CA PHE A 223 3.12 17.71 22.52
C PHE A 223 3.96 18.18 21.32
N ASN A 224 3.87 17.48 20.19
CA ASN A 224 4.67 17.75 19.00
C ASN A 224 4.17 18.98 18.23
N THR A 225 2.86 19.17 18.11
CA THR A 225 2.29 20.35 17.41
C THR A 225 2.21 21.59 18.29
N GLY A 226 2.23 21.43 19.62
CA GLY A 226 2.09 22.49 20.60
C GLY A 226 0.68 23.08 20.68
N LYS A 227 -0.30 22.50 19.98
CA LYS A 227 -1.68 22.98 19.91
C LYS A 227 -2.48 22.57 21.15
N GLU A 228 -3.38 23.45 21.56
CA GLU A 228 -4.20 23.31 22.77
C GLU A 228 -5.67 23.16 22.38
N TYR A 229 -6.35 22.19 23.00
CA TYR A 229 -7.77 21.91 22.76
C TYR A 229 -8.47 21.46 24.03
N ASP A 230 -9.79 21.46 24.00
CA ASP A 230 -10.63 20.90 25.05
C ASP A 230 -11.03 19.47 24.69
N ALA A 231 -11.04 18.56 25.68
CA ALA A 231 -11.50 17.19 25.51
C ALA A 231 -13.04 17.12 25.60
N ASP A 232 -13.74 17.55 24.55
CA ASP A 232 -15.21 17.62 24.50
C ASP A 232 -15.88 16.27 24.80
N GLU A 233 -15.30 15.19 24.28
CA GLU A 233 -15.71 13.82 24.54
C GLU A 233 -14.49 12.91 24.62
N VAL A 234 -14.49 12.03 25.61
CA VAL A 234 -13.56 10.90 25.70
C VAL A 234 -14.37 9.63 25.90
N GLY A 235 -13.89 8.50 25.37
CA GLY A 235 -14.62 7.25 25.45
C GLY A 235 -13.83 6.04 25.01
N VAL A 236 -14.45 4.88 25.12
CA VAL A 236 -13.88 3.60 24.68
C VAL A 236 -14.48 3.20 23.33
N LEU A 237 -13.69 2.49 22.55
CA LEU A 237 -14.11 1.96 21.26
C LEU A 237 -14.72 0.57 21.49
N LYS A 238 -16.04 0.43 21.29
CA LYS A 238 -16.70 -0.86 21.09
C LYS A 238 -17.09 -0.95 19.61
N MET A 239 -18.14 -1.68 19.25
CA MET A 239 -18.73 -1.56 17.90
C MET A 239 -19.18 -0.14 17.59
N GLU A 240 -19.66 0.57 18.61
CA GLU A 240 -19.91 1.99 18.55
C GLU A 240 -19.04 2.71 19.57
N MET A 241 -18.78 4.00 19.33
CA MET A 241 -18.09 4.86 20.27
C MET A 241 -18.93 5.06 21.54
N VAL A 242 -18.44 4.58 22.68
CA VAL A 242 -19.15 4.71 23.96
C VAL A 242 -18.46 5.74 24.85
N ALA A 243 -19.12 6.89 25.04
CA ALA A 243 -18.61 7.97 25.89
C ALA A 243 -18.40 7.52 27.34
N ARG A 244 -17.34 8.07 27.96
CA ARG A 244 -16.96 7.87 29.36
C ARG A 244 -16.67 9.22 30.01
N GLN A 245 -16.67 9.26 31.33
CA GLN A 245 -16.33 10.48 32.09
C GLN A 245 -14.82 10.62 32.27
N GLU A 246 -14.12 9.49 32.45
CA GLU A 246 -12.67 9.42 32.56
C GLU A 246 -12.15 8.16 31.89
N LEU A 247 -10.91 8.23 31.41
CA LEU A 247 -10.10 7.10 30.96
C LEU A 247 -8.78 7.13 31.74
N ARG A 248 -8.32 5.96 32.16
CA ARG A 248 -7.19 5.78 33.08
C ARG A 248 -6.01 5.13 32.41
N THR A 249 -4.89 5.08 33.12
CA THR A 249 -3.68 4.42 32.67
C THR A 249 -3.94 2.97 32.24
N GLY A 250 -3.46 2.63 31.04
CA GLY A 250 -3.65 1.35 30.37
C GLY A 250 -4.89 1.26 29.48
N ASP A 251 -5.81 2.23 29.55
CA ASP A 251 -7.00 2.24 28.69
C ASP A 251 -6.66 2.66 27.26
N VAL A 252 -7.35 2.03 26.32
CA VAL A 252 -7.40 2.40 24.91
C VAL A 252 -8.73 3.08 24.63
N GLY A 253 -8.71 4.23 23.97
CA GLY A 253 -9.92 5.02 23.75
C GLY A 253 -9.77 6.07 22.67
N TYR A 254 -10.72 6.99 22.64
CA TYR A 254 -10.76 8.10 21.69
C TYR A 254 -10.97 9.45 22.38
N ILE A 255 -10.54 10.51 21.71
CA ILE A 255 -10.82 11.92 22.07
C ILE A 255 -11.46 12.62 20.88
N ILE A 256 -12.47 13.44 21.19
CA ILE A 256 -13.05 14.42 20.29
C ILE A 256 -12.76 15.80 20.87
N SER A 257 -12.11 16.64 20.07
CA SER A 257 -11.62 17.96 20.48
C SER A 257 -11.94 19.06 19.45
N GLY A 258 -12.82 18.76 18.50
CA GLY A 258 -13.28 19.71 17.48
C GLY A 258 -12.24 20.08 16.42
N ILE A 259 -11.11 19.36 16.36
CA ILE A 259 -10.03 19.62 15.40
C ILE A 259 -10.54 19.35 13.98
N LYS A 260 -10.33 20.30 13.06
CA LYS A 260 -10.79 20.17 11.65
C LYS A 260 -9.67 19.91 10.65
N THR A 261 -8.43 20.13 11.05
CA THR A 261 -7.27 20.08 10.16
C THR A 261 -6.36 18.92 10.54
N SER A 262 -6.16 17.96 9.62
CA SER A 262 -5.32 16.76 9.88
C SER A 262 -3.90 17.12 10.28
N LYS A 263 -3.34 18.20 9.74
CA LYS A 263 -1.99 18.67 10.09
C LYS A 263 -1.80 19.03 11.57
N GLU A 264 -2.90 19.23 12.32
CA GLU A 264 -2.86 19.55 13.75
C GLU A 264 -2.85 18.30 14.65
N VAL A 265 -3.15 17.12 14.10
CA VAL A 265 -3.08 15.82 14.78
C VAL A 265 -2.10 14.94 14.02
N LYS A 266 -0.94 14.68 14.61
CA LYS A 266 -0.01 13.68 14.07
C LYS A 266 -0.20 12.36 14.80
N VAL A 267 -0.31 11.28 14.04
CA VAL A 267 -0.20 9.93 14.60
C VAL A 267 1.22 9.76 15.14
N GLY A 268 1.36 9.24 16.36
CA GLY A 268 2.61 9.20 17.11
C GLY A 268 2.85 10.41 17.99
N ASP A 269 1.95 11.40 17.99
CA ASP A 269 1.99 12.49 18.96
C ASP A 269 1.53 12.03 20.35
N THR A 270 1.93 12.77 21.37
CA THR A 270 1.54 12.55 22.77
C THR A 270 0.57 13.64 23.21
N ILE A 271 -0.58 13.24 23.74
CA ILE A 271 -1.52 14.15 24.40
C ILE A 271 -1.12 14.26 25.87
N THR A 272 -1.06 15.50 26.37
CA THR A 272 -0.79 15.82 27.77
C THR A 272 -1.68 16.94 28.30
N HIS A 273 -1.68 17.20 29.60
CA HIS A 273 -2.44 18.30 30.22
C HIS A 273 -1.72 19.65 30.08
N ILE A 274 -2.45 20.75 29.87
CA ILE A 274 -1.84 22.09 29.82
C ILE A 274 -1.29 22.51 31.18
N THR A 275 -2.04 22.24 32.26
CA THR A 275 -1.70 22.67 33.63
C THR A 275 -0.57 21.84 34.23
N ARG A 276 -0.44 20.58 33.80
CA ARG A 276 0.57 19.64 34.26
C ARG A 276 1.10 18.83 33.07
N PRO A 277 1.91 19.44 32.19
CA PRO A 277 2.43 18.75 31.01
C PRO A 277 3.45 17.68 31.40
N CYS A 278 3.53 16.63 30.60
CA CYS A 278 4.63 15.68 30.66
C CYS A 278 5.96 16.36 30.29
N LYS A 279 7.07 15.82 30.80
CA LYS A 279 8.41 16.37 30.50
C LYS A 279 8.92 15.93 29.13
N GLU A 280 8.59 14.70 28.75
CA GLU A 280 9.02 14.05 27.54
C GLU A 280 7.80 13.44 26.83
N ALA A 281 7.78 13.55 25.50
CA ALA A 281 6.82 12.84 24.68
C ALA A 281 7.16 11.34 24.67
N ILE A 282 6.13 10.52 24.47
CA ILE A 282 6.33 9.12 24.10
C ILE A 282 7.03 9.12 22.73
N ALA A 283 7.98 8.20 22.53
CA ALA A 283 8.61 8.02 21.23
C ALA A 283 7.53 7.80 20.17
N GLY A 284 7.40 8.77 19.26
CA GLY A 284 6.42 8.72 18.20
C GLY A 284 6.82 7.78 17.08
N PHE A 285 5.96 7.68 16.07
CA PHE A 285 6.24 6.89 14.87
C PHE A 285 7.09 7.68 13.88
N GLU A 286 7.87 6.98 13.06
CA GLU A 286 8.53 7.60 11.91
C GLU A 286 7.49 8.12 10.90
N GLU A 287 7.77 9.27 10.28
CA GLU A 287 6.92 9.77 9.21
C GLU A 287 6.96 8.81 8.02
N VAL A 288 5.77 8.38 7.61
CA VAL A 288 5.59 7.50 6.46
C VAL A 288 6.07 8.19 5.20
N LYS A 289 7.05 7.60 4.54
CA LYS A 289 7.52 8.07 3.24
C LYS A 289 6.84 7.27 2.13
N PRO A 290 6.14 7.93 1.18
CA PRO A 290 5.63 7.28 0.00
C PRO A 290 6.77 6.69 -0.83
N MET A 291 6.61 5.45 -1.25
CA MET A 291 7.61 4.71 -2.03
C MET A 291 7.25 4.65 -3.51
N VAL A 292 5.95 4.75 -3.82
CA VAL A 292 5.40 4.68 -5.18
C VAL A 292 4.68 5.98 -5.50
N PHE A 293 4.89 6.51 -6.69
CA PHE A 293 4.28 7.76 -7.13
C PHE A 293 3.63 7.59 -8.50
N ALA A 294 2.40 8.08 -8.66
CA ALA A 294 1.71 8.11 -9.95
C ALA A 294 1.00 9.45 -10.13
N GLY A 295 0.88 9.89 -11.37
CA GLY A 295 0.00 11.00 -11.72
C GLY A 295 -1.45 10.50 -11.77
N VAL A 296 -2.35 11.23 -11.12
CA VAL A 296 -3.78 10.97 -11.04
C VAL A 296 -4.51 12.15 -11.67
N TYR A 297 -5.24 11.89 -12.75
CA TYR A 297 -5.89 12.90 -13.58
C TYR A 297 -7.39 12.63 -13.64
N PRO A 298 -8.24 13.65 -13.60
CA PRO A 298 -9.67 13.46 -13.83
C PRO A 298 -9.91 13.11 -15.31
N ILE A 299 -11.01 12.42 -15.61
CA ILE A 299 -11.40 12.16 -17.00
C ILE A 299 -11.81 13.46 -17.70
N GLU A 300 -12.55 14.31 -16.99
CA GLU A 300 -12.98 15.62 -17.47
C GLU A 300 -12.17 16.73 -16.79
N ALA A 301 -11.71 17.70 -17.56
CA ALA A 301 -10.85 18.77 -17.03
C ALA A 301 -11.59 19.68 -16.02
N GLU A 302 -12.92 19.70 -16.05
CA GLU A 302 -13.77 20.50 -15.15
C GLU A 302 -13.77 19.91 -13.73
N ASP A 303 -13.56 18.61 -13.58
CA ASP A 303 -13.57 17.89 -12.30
C ASP A 303 -12.27 18.06 -11.50
N PHE A 304 -11.31 18.87 -11.97
CA PHE A 304 -10.02 19.06 -11.30
C PHE A 304 -10.18 19.54 -9.84
N GLU A 305 -11.10 20.47 -9.59
CA GLU A 305 -11.36 20.99 -8.24
C GLU A 305 -12.07 19.97 -7.35
N ASP A 306 -12.94 19.14 -7.94
CA ASP A 306 -13.62 18.07 -7.22
C ASP A 306 -12.65 16.93 -6.87
N LEU A 307 -11.74 16.57 -7.80
CA LEU A 307 -10.65 15.64 -7.52
C LEU A 307 -9.75 16.15 -6.39
N ARG A 308 -9.41 17.45 -6.39
CA ARG A 308 -8.64 18.09 -5.31
C ARG A 308 -9.33 17.92 -3.97
N SER A 309 -10.62 18.26 -3.90
CA SER A 309 -11.45 18.15 -2.71
C SER A 309 -11.55 16.71 -2.21
N SER A 310 -11.68 15.75 -3.11
CA SER A 310 -11.74 14.32 -2.79
C SER A 310 -10.41 13.78 -2.27
N LEU A 311 -9.28 14.15 -2.88
CA LEU A 311 -7.94 13.82 -2.38
C LEU A 311 -7.64 14.45 -1.02
N GLU A 312 -8.03 15.71 -0.81
CA GLU A 312 -7.92 16.39 0.49
C GLU A 312 -8.69 15.62 1.57
N LYS A 313 -9.94 15.21 1.28
CA LYS A 313 -10.77 14.42 2.21
C LYS A 313 -10.19 13.02 2.46
N LEU A 314 -9.66 12.35 1.43
CA LEU A 314 -9.01 11.05 1.60
C LEU A 314 -7.75 11.16 2.47
N GLN A 315 -6.93 12.18 2.26
CA GLN A 315 -5.73 12.43 3.06
C GLN A 315 -6.05 12.71 4.55
N LEU A 316 -7.26 13.20 4.88
CA LEU A 316 -7.68 13.33 6.28
C LEU A 316 -7.82 11.97 6.98
N ASN A 317 -8.15 10.93 6.22
CA ASN A 317 -8.35 9.57 6.72
C ASN A 317 -7.14 8.66 6.48
N ASP A 318 -6.22 9.07 5.61
CA ASP A 318 -5.02 8.32 5.24
C ASP A 318 -3.81 9.25 5.23
N ALA A 319 -3.06 9.23 6.33
CA ALA A 319 -1.88 10.06 6.50
C ALA A 319 -0.71 9.68 5.57
N SER A 320 -0.77 8.51 4.93
CA SER A 320 0.29 8.04 4.04
C SER A 320 0.13 8.53 2.59
N LEU A 321 -1.09 8.93 2.20
CA LEU A 321 -1.36 9.54 0.91
C LEU A 321 -0.80 10.97 0.86
N THR A 322 0.11 11.21 -0.07
CA THR A 322 0.61 12.56 -0.37
C THR A 322 0.20 12.95 -1.78
N PHE A 323 -0.03 14.23 -2.04
CA PHE A 323 -0.31 14.69 -3.40
C PHE A 323 0.15 16.14 -3.61
N GLN A 324 0.54 16.45 -4.85
CA GLN A 324 0.91 17.79 -5.30
C GLN A 324 0.32 18.07 -6.68
N PRO A 325 -0.13 19.30 -6.99
CA PRO A 325 -0.62 19.63 -8.32
C PRO A 325 0.42 19.34 -9.41
N GLU A 326 0.00 18.70 -10.49
CA GLU A 326 0.83 18.37 -11.65
C GLU A 326 0.09 18.74 -12.94
N SER A 327 0.83 19.12 -13.98
CA SER A 327 0.27 19.34 -15.31
C SER A 327 0.94 18.44 -16.34
N SER A 328 0.12 17.88 -17.22
CA SER A 328 0.53 17.00 -18.32
C SER A 328 0.02 17.56 -19.63
N LEU A 329 0.87 17.55 -20.66
CA LEU A 329 0.47 17.98 -22.01
C LEU A 329 -0.63 17.10 -22.61
N ALA A 330 -0.66 15.81 -22.23
CA ALA A 330 -1.59 14.84 -22.78
C ALA A 330 -2.88 14.69 -21.95
N LEU A 331 -2.79 14.86 -20.62
CA LEU A 331 -3.90 14.59 -19.70
C LEU A 331 -4.45 15.85 -19.01
N GLY A 332 -3.83 17.02 -19.22
CA GLY A 332 -4.26 18.26 -18.60
C GLY A 332 -3.79 18.40 -17.16
N PHE A 333 -4.62 19.02 -16.31
CA PHE A 333 -4.30 19.23 -14.89
C PHE A 333 -4.69 18.01 -14.06
N GLY A 334 -3.81 17.62 -13.15
CA GLY A 334 -4.03 16.52 -12.22
C GLY A 334 -3.15 16.66 -10.99
N PHE A 335 -2.90 15.53 -10.34
CA PHE A 335 -2.10 15.48 -9.11
C PHE A 335 -1.05 14.40 -9.21
N ARG A 336 0.17 14.72 -8.81
CA ARG A 336 1.18 13.72 -8.52
C ARG A 336 0.92 13.17 -7.12
N CYS A 337 0.45 11.94 -7.03
CA CYS A 337 0.16 11.27 -5.76
C CYS A 337 1.29 10.32 -5.38
N GLY A 338 1.60 10.25 -4.09
CA GLY A 338 2.51 9.30 -3.47
C GLY A 338 1.75 8.29 -2.60
N PHE A 339 2.09 7.02 -2.74
CA PHE A 339 1.49 5.86 -2.12
C PHE A 339 2.56 4.99 -1.43
N LEU A 340 2.11 4.13 -0.51
CA LEU A 340 2.96 3.16 0.18
C LEU A 340 3.43 2.03 -0.73
N GLY A 341 2.56 1.64 -1.67
CA GLY A 341 2.81 0.60 -2.65
C GLY A 341 1.68 0.55 -3.68
N LEU A 342 1.65 -0.52 -4.48
CA LEU A 342 0.68 -0.69 -5.56
C LEU A 342 -0.72 -0.98 -5.05
N LEU A 343 -0.86 -1.82 -4.01
CA LEU A 343 -2.17 -2.13 -3.47
C LEU A 343 -2.78 -0.88 -2.84
N HIS A 344 -1.98 -0.09 -2.13
CA HIS A 344 -2.44 1.18 -1.59
C HIS A 344 -2.89 2.13 -2.73
N MET A 345 -2.15 2.21 -3.84
CA MET A 345 -2.58 2.99 -5.02
C MET A 345 -3.93 2.51 -5.59
N GLU A 346 -4.11 1.19 -5.76
CA GLU A 346 -5.38 0.62 -6.25
C GLU A 346 -6.55 0.93 -5.32
N ILE A 347 -6.35 0.80 -4.01
CA ILE A 347 -7.36 1.10 -3.00
C ILE A 347 -7.76 2.57 -3.07
N VAL A 348 -6.79 3.49 -3.13
CA VAL A 348 -7.09 4.93 -3.26
C VAL A 348 -7.86 5.22 -4.55
N GLN A 349 -7.50 4.59 -5.66
CA GLN A 349 -8.21 4.73 -6.92
C GLN A 349 -9.66 4.23 -6.83
N GLU A 350 -9.89 3.05 -6.25
CA GLU A 350 -11.23 2.49 -6.08
C GLU A 350 -12.09 3.32 -5.11
N ARG A 351 -11.48 3.87 -4.05
CA ARG A 351 -12.16 4.77 -3.12
C ARG A 351 -12.57 6.09 -3.79
N LEU A 352 -11.73 6.66 -4.66
CA LEU A 352 -12.09 7.85 -5.43
C LEU A 352 -13.34 7.60 -6.29
N ASP A 353 -13.38 6.47 -6.99
CA ASP A 353 -14.52 6.09 -7.84
C ASP A 353 -15.78 5.84 -7.00
N ARG A 354 -15.70 5.05 -5.92
CA ARG A 354 -16.88 4.63 -5.15
C ARG A 354 -17.38 5.64 -4.13
N GLU A 355 -16.48 6.27 -3.37
CA GLU A 355 -16.86 7.17 -2.28
C GLU A 355 -17.15 8.60 -2.77
N PHE A 356 -16.51 9.01 -3.88
CA PHE A 356 -16.58 10.37 -4.38
C PHE A 356 -17.12 10.48 -5.82
N ASP A 357 -17.54 9.36 -6.43
CA ASP A 357 -17.98 9.30 -7.84
C ASP A 357 -16.94 9.89 -8.81
N MET A 358 -15.67 9.76 -8.45
CA MET A 358 -14.55 10.41 -9.13
C MET A 358 -13.75 9.39 -9.93
N ASN A 359 -14.07 9.30 -11.22
CA ASN A 359 -13.36 8.44 -12.14
C ASN A 359 -12.04 9.09 -12.58
N VAL A 360 -10.92 8.43 -12.27
CA VAL A 360 -9.56 8.95 -12.51
C VAL A 360 -8.73 8.07 -13.43
N ILE A 361 -7.82 8.71 -14.16
CA ILE A 361 -6.78 8.09 -14.97
C ILE A 361 -5.46 8.15 -14.20
N THR A 362 -4.83 6.99 -14.03
CA THR A 362 -3.53 6.87 -13.36
C THR A 362 -2.41 6.64 -14.39
N THR A 363 -1.29 7.34 -14.24
CA THR A 363 -0.09 7.12 -15.09
C THR A 363 0.70 5.90 -14.61
N VAL A 364 1.79 5.57 -15.32
CA VAL A 364 2.75 4.57 -14.86
C VAL A 364 3.24 4.94 -13.45
N PRO A 365 3.13 4.04 -12.46
CA PRO A 365 3.74 4.26 -11.17
C PRO A 365 5.26 4.28 -11.31
N ASN A 366 5.89 5.23 -10.65
CA ASN A 366 7.34 5.43 -10.62
C ASN A 366 7.83 5.55 -9.18
N VAL A 367 9.12 5.34 -8.97
CA VAL A 367 9.79 5.56 -7.68
C VAL A 367 10.48 6.92 -7.66
N SER A 368 10.90 7.39 -6.49
CA SER A 368 11.75 8.57 -6.38
C SER A 368 13.20 8.23 -6.76
N TYR A 369 13.88 9.13 -7.44
CA TYR A 369 15.29 9.00 -7.81
C TYR A 369 16.07 10.21 -7.29
N ASN A 370 17.28 9.97 -6.77
CA ASN A 370 18.17 11.04 -6.35
C ASN A 370 19.13 11.37 -7.50
N ILE A 371 19.02 12.56 -8.06
CA ILE A 371 19.87 13.02 -9.16
C ILE A 371 20.90 13.99 -8.62
N TYR A 372 22.17 13.69 -8.84
CA TYR A 372 23.28 14.57 -8.48
C TYR A 372 23.77 15.28 -9.73
N ASP A 373 23.81 16.61 -9.66
CA ASP A 373 24.46 17.41 -10.69
C ASP A 373 25.99 17.34 -10.57
N LYS A 374 26.69 17.82 -11.60
CA LYS A 374 28.17 17.94 -11.61
C LYS A 374 28.73 18.89 -10.55
N GLN A 375 27.89 19.67 -9.90
CA GLN A 375 28.27 20.57 -8.81
C GLN A 375 28.08 19.92 -7.43
N GLY A 376 27.49 18.73 -7.36
CA GLY A 376 27.20 17.98 -6.14
C GLY A 376 25.84 18.28 -5.51
N HIS A 377 24.97 19.08 -6.13
CA HIS A 377 23.61 19.29 -5.63
C HIS A 377 22.75 18.08 -5.94
N MET A 378 22.04 17.61 -4.91
CA MET A 378 21.10 16.52 -5.00
C MET A 378 19.69 17.05 -5.19
N THR A 379 18.99 16.55 -6.20
CA THR A 379 17.59 16.84 -6.48
C THR A 379 16.82 15.52 -6.49
N GLU A 380 15.77 15.43 -5.68
CA GLU A 380 14.84 14.32 -5.72
C GLU A 380 13.87 14.49 -6.89
N VAL A 381 13.75 13.46 -7.73
CA VAL A 381 12.93 13.48 -8.93
C VAL A 381 11.95 12.32 -8.92
N HIS A 382 10.66 12.65 -9.01
CA HIS A 382 9.57 11.67 -9.09
C HIS A 382 9.06 11.50 -10.53
N ASN A 383 9.11 12.56 -11.34
CA ASN A 383 8.61 12.54 -12.71
C ASN A 383 9.79 12.58 -13.71
N PRO A 384 9.85 11.67 -14.71
CA PRO A 384 10.81 11.74 -15.82
C PRO A 384 10.80 13.09 -16.57
N GLY A 385 9.68 13.81 -16.60
CA GLY A 385 9.56 15.15 -17.18
C GLY A 385 10.39 16.22 -16.45
N SER A 386 10.57 16.07 -15.14
CA SER A 386 11.30 17.02 -14.28
C SER A 386 12.80 16.75 -14.21
N MET A 387 13.31 15.78 -14.96
CA MET A 387 14.73 15.45 -14.97
C MET A 387 15.57 16.64 -15.49
N PRO A 388 16.69 16.99 -14.83
CA PRO A 388 17.65 17.94 -15.35
C PRO A 388 18.19 17.52 -16.73
N ASP A 389 18.78 18.48 -17.46
CA ASP A 389 19.47 18.17 -18.70
C ASP A 389 20.52 17.06 -18.46
N PRO A 390 20.49 15.95 -19.21
CA PRO A 390 21.43 14.84 -19.04
C PRO A 390 22.90 15.24 -19.07
N THR A 391 23.24 16.37 -19.71
CA THR A 391 24.61 16.90 -19.73
C THR A 391 25.09 17.47 -18.40
N LEU A 392 24.17 17.85 -17.51
CA LEU A 392 24.44 18.40 -16.18
C LEU A 392 24.50 17.31 -15.10
N ILE A 393 23.98 16.12 -15.38
CA ILE A 393 23.92 15.00 -14.44
C ILE A 393 25.31 14.35 -14.31
N ASP A 394 25.71 14.10 -13.06
CA ASP A 394 26.90 13.30 -12.73
C ASP A 394 26.51 11.84 -12.47
N ARG A 395 25.56 11.62 -11.54
CA ARG A 395 25.01 10.29 -11.26
C ARG A 395 23.55 10.33 -10.87
N ILE A 396 22.87 9.21 -11.11
CA ILE A 396 21.50 8.96 -10.67
C ILE A 396 21.56 7.80 -9.69
N GLU A 397 20.96 7.98 -8.52
CA GLU A 397 20.77 6.92 -7.54
C GLU A 397 19.30 6.49 -7.52
N GLU A 398 19.07 5.19 -7.51
CA GLU A 398 17.74 4.60 -7.42
C GLU A 398 17.53 3.91 -6.07
N PRO A 399 16.27 3.83 -5.59
CA PRO A 399 15.96 3.18 -4.33
C PRO A 399 16.07 1.68 -4.49
N TYR A 400 16.82 1.06 -3.58
CA TYR A 400 16.95 -0.37 -3.44
C TYR A 400 16.14 -0.87 -2.26
N ILE A 401 15.67 -2.10 -2.37
CA ILE A 401 14.98 -2.81 -1.31
C ILE A 401 15.67 -4.12 -1.00
N ARG A 402 15.56 -4.53 0.26
CA ARG A 402 15.81 -5.89 0.72
C ARG A 402 14.50 -6.65 0.60
N ALA A 403 14.38 -7.49 -0.43
CA ALA A 403 13.25 -8.38 -0.62
C ALA A 403 13.47 -9.71 0.10
N SER A 404 12.43 -10.24 0.74
CA SER A 404 12.34 -11.62 1.20
C SER A 404 11.28 -12.35 0.39
N VAL A 405 11.64 -13.50 -0.18
CA VAL A 405 10.72 -14.41 -0.87
C VAL A 405 10.70 -15.74 -0.13
N ILE A 406 9.54 -16.14 0.38
CA ILE A 406 9.35 -17.48 0.96
C ILE A 406 8.61 -18.33 -0.04
N THR A 407 9.14 -19.53 -0.34
CA THR A 407 8.50 -20.47 -1.25
C THR A 407 8.86 -21.91 -0.92
N THR A 408 8.28 -22.87 -1.65
CA THR A 408 8.72 -24.26 -1.61
C THR A 408 9.93 -24.49 -2.51
N THR A 409 10.71 -25.52 -2.22
CA THR A 409 11.94 -25.87 -2.96
C THR A 409 11.73 -26.08 -4.46
N ASP A 410 10.52 -26.45 -4.87
CA ASP A 410 10.17 -26.72 -6.27
C ASP A 410 10.19 -25.46 -7.15
N TYR A 411 9.95 -24.28 -6.56
CA TYR A 411 9.80 -23.01 -7.29
C TYR A 411 11.04 -22.11 -7.23
N ILE A 412 12.12 -22.55 -6.56
CA ILE A 412 13.35 -21.76 -6.42
C ILE A 412 13.88 -21.32 -7.79
N GLY A 413 14.11 -22.25 -8.71
CA GLY A 413 14.71 -21.96 -10.02
C GLY A 413 13.97 -20.88 -10.82
N PRO A 414 12.65 -21.03 -11.03
CA PRO A 414 11.82 -19.99 -11.66
C PRO A 414 11.89 -18.63 -10.95
N ILE A 415 11.82 -18.61 -9.62
CA ILE A 415 11.86 -17.36 -8.83
C ILE A 415 13.22 -16.68 -8.93
N MET A 416 14.32 -17.44 -8.82
CA MET A 416 15.67 -16.89 -9.01
C MET A 416 15.82 -16.26 -10.39
N THR A 417 15.26 -16.91 -11.43
CA THR A 417 15.28 -16.38 -12.80
C THR A 417 14.51 -15.06 -12.90
N LEU A 418 13.34 -14.97 -12.26
CA LEU A 418 12.56 -13.73 -12.20
C LEU A 418 13.33 -12.61 -11.49
N CYS A 419 13.89 -12.88 -10.30
CA CYS A 419 14.66 -11.90 -9.54
C CYS A 419 15.90 -11.42 -10.31
N LEU A 420 16.64 -12.32 -10.94
CA LEU A 420 17.80 -11.97 -11.78
C LEU A 420 17.40 -11.12 -12.98
N GLY A 421 16.29 -11.45 -13.66
CA GLY A 421 15.74 -10.65 -14.75
C GLY A 421 15.34 -9.23 -14.33
N LYS A 422 15.09 -9.02 -13.04
CA LYS A 422 14.76 -7.74 -12.41
C LYS A 422 15.95 -7.09 -11.69
N ARG A 423 17.18 -7.46 -12.06
CA ARG A 423 18.44 -6.93 -11.51
C ARG A 423 18.62 -7.20 -10.01
N GLY A 424 18.01 -8.28 -9.50
CA GLY A 424 18.16 -8.72 -8.12
C GLY A 424 19.50 -9.39 -7.85
N GLU A 425 20.15 -8.99 -6.78
CA GLU A 425 21.37 -9.59 -6.23
C GLU A 425 21.00 -10.55 -5.11
N LEU A 426 21.34 -11.83 -5.23
CA LEU A 426 21.11 -12.81 -4.17
C LEU A 426 22.01 -12.52 -2.98
N VAL A 427 21.41 -12.33 -1.80
CA VAL A 427 22.13 -11.98 -0.57
C VAL A 427 22.32 -13.23 0.28
N LYS A 428 21.23 -13.94 0.53
CA LYS A 428 21.19 -15.09 1.44
C LYS A 428 20.04 -16.01 1.05
N GLN A 429 20.21 -17.28 1.34
CA GLN A 429 19.17 -18.29 1.22
C GLN A 429 19.17 -19.12 2.52
N GLU A 430 18.01 -19.26 3.13
CA GLU A 430 17.82 -20.03 4.36
C GLU A 430 16.69 -21.03 4.20
N TYR A 431 16.89 -22.21 4.77
CA TYR A 431 15.83 -23.22 4.85
C TYR A 431 15.15 -23.03 6.19
N ILE A 432 13.85 -22.70 6.17
CA ILE A 432 13.05 -22.50 7.38
C ILE A 432 12.81 -23.88 8.00
N SER A 433 12.12 -24.74 7.26
CA SER A 433 11.72 -26.07 7.66
C SER A 433 11.52 -26.95 6.42
N GLY A 434 11.92 -28.22 6.48
CA GLY A 434 11.63 -29.22 5.45
C GLY A 434 11.85 -28.77 4.00
N ASN A 435 10.76 -28.48 3.29
CA ASN A 435 10.73 -28.07 1.87
C ASN A 435 10.52 -26.56 1.65
N ARG A 436 10.55 -25.72 2.69
CA ARG A 436 10.44 -24.26 2.58
C ARG A 436 11.79 -23.59 2.60
N VAL A 437 11.90 -22.56 1.78
CA VAL A 437 13.08 -21.73 1.69
C VAL A 437 12.68 -20.26 1.73
N GLU A 438 13.48 -19.48 2.44
CA GLU A 438 13.47 -18.03 2.40
C GLU A 438 14.69 -17.54 1.61
N ILE A 439 14.45 -16.66 0.64
CA ILE A 439 15.48 -16.13 -0.25
C ILE A 439 15.49 -14.61 -0.17
N TYR A 440 16.64 -14.06 0.20
CA TYR A 440 16.85 -12.62 0.33
C TYR A 440 17.52 -12.06 -0.91
N TYR A 441 16.93 -11.00 -1.47
CA TYR A 441 17.47 -10.27 -2.61
C TYR A 441 17.62 -8.78 -2.30
N ASP A 442 18.70 -8.19 -2.82
CA ASP A 442 18.77 -6.74 -3.02
C ASP A 442 18.31 -6.42 -4.44
N MET A 443 17.26 -5.62 -4.57
CA MET A 443 16.71 -5.28 -5.88
C MET A 443 16.23 -3.83 -5.96
N PRO A 444 16.28 -3.21 -7.15
CA PRO A 444 15.75 -1.87 -7.35
C PRO A 444 14.22 -1.86 -7.20
N LEU A 445 13.69 -0.91 -6.44
CA LEU A 445 12.24 -0.79 -6.24
C LEU A 445 11.50 -0.56 -7.56
N GLY A 446 12.08 0.24 -8.47
CA GLY A 446 11.47 0.55 -9.77
C GLY A 446 11.19 -0.67 -10.66
N GLU A 447 11.95 -1.77 -10.48
CA GLU A 447 11.75 -3.01 -11.24
C GLU A 447 10.58 -3.86 -10.70
N ILE A 448 10.19 -3.62 -9.44
CA ILE A 448 9.22 -4.41 -8.68
C ILE A 448 7.84 -3.79 -8.71
N VAL A 449 7.79 -2.45 -8.78
CA VAL A 449 6.56 -1.66 -8.91
C VAL A 449 5.73 -2.06 -10.15
N ILE A 450 6.33 -2.71 -11.16
CA ILE A 450 5.59 -3.17 -12.33
C ILE A 450 5.66 -4.69 -12.46
N ASP A 451 4.51 -5.34 -12.29
CA ASP A 451 4.21 -6.73 -12.67
C ASP A 451 5.06 -7.81 -11.97
N PHE A 452 5.88 -7.44 -10.98
CA PHE A 452 6.69 -8.42 -10.25
C PHE A 452 5.83 -9.37 -9.42
N TYR A 453 4.85 -8.81 -8.69
CA TYR A 453 3.99 -9.58 -7.78
C TYR A 453 3.10 -10.57 -8.53
N ASP A 454 2.50 -10.14 -9.65
CA ASP A 454 1.67 -10.99 -10.51
C ASP A 454 2.49 -12.13 -11.13
N LYS A 455 3.69 -11.82 -11.64
CA LYS A 455 4.62 -12.84 -12.14
C LYS A 455 5.05 -13.81 -11.05
N LEU A 456 5.40 -13.32 -9.86
CA LEU A 456 5.80 -14.15 -8.74
C LEU A 456 4.69 -15.14 -8.36
N LYS A 457 3.45 -14.65 -8.21
CA LYS A 457 2.29 -15.51 -7.93
C LYS A 457 2.03 -16.52 -9.03
N SER A 458 2.16 -16.12 -10.29
CA SER A 458 1.95 -17.00 -11.44
C SER A 458 2.97 -18.14 -11.49
N ILE A 459 4.27 -17.83 -11.38
CA ILE A 459 5.34 -18.85 -11.44
C ILE A 459 5.31 -19.79 -10.24
N SER A 460 4.91 -19.30 -9.07
CA SER A 460 4.81 -20.08 -7.85
C SER A 460 3.46 -20.76 -7.66
N LYS A 461 2.50 -20.57 -8.58
CA LYS A 461 1.09 -20.98 -8.41
C LYS A 461 0.46 -20.48 -7.10
N GLY A 462 0.90 -19.31 -6.62
CA GLY A 462 0.46 -18.71 -5.36
C GLY A 462 1.20 -19.19 -4.11
N TYR A 463 2.13 -20.16 -4.21
CA TYR A 463 2.90 -20.66 -3.06
C TYR A 463 4.08 -19.78 -2.64
N ALA A 464 4.33 -18.66 -3.32
CA ALA A 464 5.38 -17.73 -2.95
C ALA A 464 4.75 -16.52 -2.26
N SER A 465 5.29 -16.17 -1.09
CA SER A 465 5.02 -14.91 -0.42
C SER A 465 6.22 -13.98 -0.58
N PHE A 466 5.93 -12.68 -0.61
CA PHE A 466 6.90 -11.62 -0.84
C PHE A 466 6.72 -10.54 0.21
N ASP A 467 7.84 -10.12 0.78
CA ASP A 467 7.92 -8.99 1.69
C ASP A 467 9.18 -8.17 1.35
N TYR A 468 9.22 -6.89 1.71
CA TYR A 468 10.40 -6.07 1.45
C TYR A 468 10.53 -4.87 2.40
N HIS A 469 11.76 -4.43 2.60
CA HIS A 469 12.09 -3.20 3.31
C HIS A 469 13.05 -2.33 2.50
N ALA A 470 12.97 -1.01 2.68
CA ALA A 470 13.89 -0.08 2.03
C ALA A 470 15.35 -0.33 2.47
N SER A 471 16.26 -0.43 1.50
CA SER A 471 17.70 -0.67 1.70
C SER A 471 18.55 0.47 1.14
N GLY A 472 18.05 1.70 1.23
CA GLY A 472 18.74 2.92 0.81
C GLY A 472 18.79 3.13 -0.71
N PHE A 473 19.65 4.05 -1.14
CA PHE A 473 19.83 4.43 -2.55
C PHE A 473 21.16 3.90 -3.09
N ARG A 474 21.18 3.45 -4.35
CA ARG A 474 22.40 3.00 -5.03
C ARG A 474 22.57 3.67 -6.40
N PRO A 475 23.81 4.02 -6.81
CA PRO A 475 24.07 4.57 -8.15
C PRO A 475 23.76 3.56 -9.25
N SER A 476 23.02 4.00 -10.28
CA SER A 476 22.59 3.15 -11.39
C SER A 476 22.64 3.86 -12.74
N LYS A 477 22.82 3.08 -13.82
CA LYS A 477 22.87 3.57 -15.20
C LYS A 477 21.47 3.72 -15.77
N LEU A 478 20.75 4.71 -15.27
CA LEU A 478 19.39 5.01 -15.65
C LEU A 478 19.35 5.99 -16.82
N ILE A 479 18.38 5.78 -17.71
CA ILE A 479 18.12 6.63 -18.86
C ILE A 479 16.63 6.93 -18.97
N LYS A 480 16.33 8.13 -19.47
CA LYS A 480 14.97 8.54 -19.83
C LYS A 480 14.60 7.93 -21.18
N LEU A 481 13.54 7.13 -21.19
CA LEU A 481 12.93 6.56 -22.38
C LEU A 481 11.67 7.34 -22.72
N ASP A 482 11.72 8.06 -23.84
CA ASP A 482 10.61 8.88 -24.34
C ASP A 482 9.85 8.14 -25.43
N ILE A 483 8.52 8.18 -25.37
CA ILE A 483 7.64 7.73 -26.44
C ILE A 483 7.18 8.95 -27.25
N LEU A 484 7.53 8.96 -28.53
CA LEU A 484 7.19 10.02 -29.48
C LEU A 484 6.08 9.55 -30.43
N LEU A 485 5.07 10.39 -30.62
CA LEU A 485 4.04 10.23 -31.65
C LEU A 485 4.22 11.31 -32.71
N ASN A 486 4.51 10.90 -33.94
CA ASN A 486 4.86 11.80 -35.04
C ASN A 486 6.03 12.77 -34.75
N GLY A 487 6.87 12.44 -33.77
CA GLY A 487 8.00 13.24 -33.33
C GLY A 487 7.72 14.13 -32.11
N GLU A 488 6.48 14.16 -31.63
CA GLU A 488 6.11 14.88 -30.40
C GLU A 488 6.15 13.91 -29.20
N PRO A 489 6.86 14.26 -28.11
CA PRO A 489 6.90 13.42 -26.92
C PRO A 489 5.56 13.36 -26.21
N VAL A 490 5.23 12.17 -25.70
CA VAL A 490 4.07 11.94 -24.85
C VAL A 490 4.59 11.73 -23.43
N ASP A 491 4.59 12.80 -22.65
CA ASP A 491 5.17 12.81 -21.29
C ASP A 491 4.58 11.71 -20.39
N ALA A 492 3.28 11.47 -20.48
CA ALA A 492 2.57 10.45 -19.71
C ALA A 492 3.01 9.00 -19.99
N LEU A 493 3.74 8.75 -21.09
CA LEU A 493 4.32 7.45 -21.45
C LEU A 493 5.84 7.42 -21.28
N SER A 494 6.45 8.52 -20.84
CA SER A 494 7.89 8.59 -20.64
C SER A 494 8.25 7.89 -19.33
N THR A 495 9.31 7.08 -19.35
CA THR A 495 9.70 6.24 -18.21
C THR A 495 11.19 6.34 -17.94
N LEU A 496 11.58 6.14 -16.68
CA LEU A 496 12.98 5.95 -16.33
C LEU A 496 13.27 4.45 -16.27
N THR A 497 14.30 4.01 -16.99
CA THR A 497 14.64 2.59 -17.04
C THR A 497 16.15 2.39 -17.10
N HIS A 498 16.60 1.18 -16.74
CA HIS A 498 18.01 0.82 -16.85
C HIS A 498 18.44 0.75 -18.31
N PHE A 499 19.68 1.15 -18.61
CA PHE A 499 20.21 1.21 -19.97
C PHE A 499 20.03 -0.10 -20.75
N ASP A 500 20.28 -1.23 -20.10
CA ASP A 500 20.20 -2.56 -20.74
C ASP A 500 18.76 -2.95 -21.12
N ASN A 501 17.75 -2.49 -20.37
CA ASN A 501 16.35 -2.84 -20.58
C ASN A 501 15.60 -1.87 -21.52
N ALA A 502 16.19 -0.71 -21.82
CA ALA A 502 15.51 0.37 -22.53
C ALA A 502 15.10 0.00 -23.96
N TYR A 503 15.90 -0.79 -24.67
CA TYR A 503 15.57 -1.23 -26.03
C TYR A 503 14.34 -2.13 -26.05
N ASP A 504 14.33 -3.17 -25.22
CA ASP A 504 13.25 -4.15 -25.17
C ASP A 504 11.95 -3.52 -24.67
N LEU A 505 12.02 -2.67 -23.65
CA LEU A 505 10.87 -1.92 -23.17
C LEU A 505 10.31 -0.98 -24.25
N GLY A 506 11.17 -0.17 -24.88
CA GLY A 506 10.76 0.75 -25.94
C GLY A 506 10.18 0.05 -27.16
N HIS A 507 10.71 -1.13 -27.52
CA HIS A 507 10.17 -1.95 -28.59
C HIS A 507 8.76 -2.46 -28.27
N ARG A 508 8.57 -3.08 -27.10
CA ARG A 508 7.26 -3.60 -26.67
C ARG A 508 6.21 -2.48 -26.54
N MET A 509 6.58 -1.32 -26.00
CA MET A 509 5.69 -0.15 -25.94
C MET A 509 5.22 0.28 -27.32
N CYS A 510 6.14 0.36 -28.30
CA CYS A 510 5.80 0.74 -29.68
C CYS A 510 4.85 -0.27 -30.34
N GLU A 511 5.08 -1.57 -30.13
CA GLU A 511 4.24 -2.64 -30.67
C GLU A 511 2.83 -2.59 -30.08
N LYS A 512 2.70 -2.49 -28.77
CA LYS A 512 1.38 -2.45 -28.10
C LYS A 512 0.60 -1.20 -28.49
N LEU A 513 1.25 -0.03 -28.54
CA LEU A 513 0.62 1.22 -28.99
C LEU A 513 0.14 1.15 -30.44
N LYS A 514 0.83 0.41 -31.32
CA LYS A 514 0.43 0.23 -32.72
C LYS A 514 -0.92 -0.48 -32.85
N ASP A 515 -1.19 -1.43 -31.97
CA ASP A 515 -2.43 -2.20 -31.96
C ASP A 515 -3.59 -1.43 -31.30
N LEU A 516 -3.28 -0.56 -30.34
CA LEU A 516 -4.26 0.16 -29.54
C LEU A 516 -4.68 1.50 -30.16
N ILE A 517 -3.77 2.19 -30.86
CA ILE A 517 -4.06 3.49 -31.48
C ILE A 517 -4.85 3.26 -32.78
N PRO A 518 -6.04 3.89 -32.94
CA PRO A 518 -6.86 3.70 -34.13
C PRO A 518 -6.20 4.28 -35.37
N ARG A 519 -6.40 3.60 -36.51
CA ARG A 519 -5.87 4.05 -37.81
C ARG A 519 -6.51 5.37 -38.22
N GLN A 520 -5.68 6.34 -38.57
CA GLN A 520 -6.13 7.63 -39.10
C GLN A 520 -5.96 7.75 -40.63
N GLN A 521 -6.33 8.90 -41.20
CA GLN A 521 -6.19 9.18 -42.64
C GLN A 521 -4.74 9.41 -43.08
N PHE A 522 -3.80 9.54 -42.15
CA PHE A 522 -2.37 9.67 -42.36
C PHE A 522 -1.58 8.59 -41.59
N ASP A 523 -0.32 8.40 -41.97
CA ASP A 523 0.55 7.43 -41.31
C ASP A 523 0.99 8.01 -39.97
N ILE A 524 0.80 7.26 -38.89
CA ILE A 524 1.22 7.63 -37.54
C ILE A 524 2.54 6.90 -37.27
N ALA A 525 3.59 7.65 -36.96
CA ALA A 525 4.86 7.09 -36.51
C ALA A 525 4.87 7.04 -34.98
N ILE A 526 5.04 5.84 -34.42
CA ILE A 526 5.26 5.62 -32.99
C ILE A 526 6.74 5.33 -32.83
N GLN A 527 7.43 6.05 -31.95
CA GLN A 527 8.88 5.94 -31.81
C GLN A 527 9.24 5.91 -30.33
N ALA A 528 10.19 5.05 -29.96
CA ALA A 528 10.85 5.13 -28.67
C ALA A 528 12.22 5.78 -28.85
N ALA A 529 12.56 6.74 -27.99
CA ALA A 529 13.78 7.51 -28.09
C ALA A 529 14.50 7.63 -26.74
N ILE A 530 15.83 7.70 -26.80
CA ILE A 530 16.70 8.05 -25.69
C ILE A 530 17.36 9.37 -26.07
N GLY A 531 16.88 10.47 -25.48
CA GLY A 531 17.22 11.82 -25.94
C GLY A 531 16.89 11.98 -27.43
N ALA A 532 17.89 12.34 -28.25
CA ALA A 532 17.71 12.52 -29.69
C ALA A 532 17.73 11.21 -30.50
N LYS A 533 18.16 10.09 -29.92
CA LYS A 533 18.35 8.82 -30.66
C LYS A 533 17.09 7.98 -30.60
N ILE A 534 16.49 7.72 -31.77
CA ILE A 534 15.38 6.76 -31.90
C ILE A 534 15.93 5.34 -31.82
N ILE A 535 15.43 4.55 -30.87
CA ILE A 535 15.83 3.16 -30.65
C ILE A 535 14.86 2.15 -31.26
N SER A 536 13.55 2.46 -31.25
CA SER A 536 12.51 1.63 -31.84
C SER A 536 11.51 2.51 -32.60
N ARG A 537 10.90 1.94 -33.64
CA ARG A 537 9.91 2.64 -34.45
C ARG A 537 8.89 1.68 -35.04
N GLU A 538 7.63 1.95 -34.75
CA GLU A 538 6.48 1.33 -35.41
C GLU A 538 5.71 2.35 -36.24
N THR A 539 4.92 1.88 -37.20
CA THR A 539 4.11 2.77 -38.05
C THR A 539 2.74 2.19 -38.31
N ILE A 540 1.72 2.92 -37.84
CA ILE A 540 0.33 2.63 -38.16
C ILE A 540 0.04 3.18 -39.54
N LYS A 541 -0.33 2.30 -40.47
CA LYS A 541 -0.63 2.68 -41.85
C LYS A 541 -1.95 3.44 -41.93
N ALA A 542 -1.93 4.51 -42.71
CA ALA A 542 -3.10 5.32 -43.00
C ALA A 542 -4.22 4.51 -43.67
N VAL A 543 -5.46 4.77 -43.28
CA VAL A 543 -6.65 4.26 -43.98
C VAL A 543 -6.60 4.74 -45.44
N ARG A 544 -6.75 3.83 -46.40
CA ARG A 544 -6.72 4.15 -47.84
C ARG A 544 -8.09 3.88 -48.44
N LYS A 545 -8.72 4.94 -48.96
CA LYS A 545 -9.82 4.80 -49.92
C LYS A 545 -9.24 4.42 -51.27
N ASP A 546 -9.80 3.42 -51.93
CA ASP A 546 -9.50 3.13 -53.34
C ASP A 546 -10.10 4.24 -54.22
N VAL A 547 -9.29 5.24 -54.52
CA VAL A 547 -9.66 6.36 -55.40
C VAL A 547 -9.71 5.96 -56.87
N THR A 548 -9.20 4.77 -57.22
CA THR A 548 -9.13 4.25 -58.59
C THR A 548 -10.25 3.27 -58.93
N ALA A 549 -11.07 2.85 -57.95
CA ALA A 549 -12.14 1.87 -58.13
C ALA A 549 -13.13 2.18 -59.29
N LYS A 550 -13.38 3.47 -59.56
CA LYS A 550 -14.27 3.94 -60.66
C LYS A 550 -13.52 4.28 -61.97
N CYS A 551 -12.22 3.99 -62.06
CA CYS A 551 -11.40 4.26 -63.24
C CYS A 551 -11.24 2.99 -64.10
N TYR A 552 -12.29 2.66 -64.86
CA TYR A 552 -12.33 1.46 -65.72
C TYR A 552 -11.55 1.58 -67.04
N GLY A 553 -11.06 2.78 -67.39
CA GLY A 553 -10.29 3.03 -68.61
C GLY A 553 -8.77 2.81 -68.46
N GLY A 554 -8.08 2.66 -69.59
CA GLY A 554 -6.61 2.49 -69.67
C GLY A 554 -5.78 3.77 -69.48
N ASP A 555 -6.43 4.93 -69.29
CA ASP A 555 -5.74 6.22 -69.14
C ASP A 555 -5.06 6.35 -67.77
N VAL A 556 -3.73 6.21 -67.79
CA VAL A 556 -2.85 6.31 -66.63
C VAL A 556 -2.89 7.72 -66.01
N SER A 557 -3.14 8.77 -66.81
CA SER A 557 -3.12 10.16 -66.34
C SER A 557 -4.24 10.44 -65.33
N ARG A 558 -5.43 9.87 -65.54
CA ARG A 558 -6.59 10.01 -64.65
C ARG A 558 -6.37 9.31 -63.32
N LYS A 559 -5.79 8.10 -63.33
CA LYS A 559 -5.39 7.36 -62.11
C LYS A 559 -4.33 8.15 -61.33
N ARG A 560 -3.31 8.67 -62.01
CA ARG A 560 -2.23 9.46 -61.40
C ARG A 560 -2.75 10.75 -60.74
N LYS A 561 -3.66 11.48 -61.39
CA LYS A 561 -4.26 12.72 -60.84
C LYS A 561 -5.00 12.46 -59.51
N LEU A 562 -5.74 11.36 -59.43
CA LEU A 562 -6.48 10.98 -58.22
C LEU A 562 -5.53 10.55 -57.09
N LEU A 563 -4.49 9.78 -57.41
CA LEU A 563 -3.45 9.38 -56.46
C LEU A 563 -2.66 10.59 -55.92
N GLU A 564 -2.29 11.54 -56.78
CA GLU A 564 -1.61 12.77 -56.37
C GLU A 564 -2.49 13.64 -55.46
N LYS A 565 -3.79 13.75 -55.77
CA LYS A 565 -4.75 14.46 -54.91
C LYS A 565 -4.86 13.80 -53.54
N GLN A 566 -4.97 12.48 -53.48
CA GLN A 566 -4.99 11.73 -52.22
C GLN A 566 -3.68 11.92 -51.43
N LYS A 567 -2.53 11.84 -52.09
CA LYS A 567 -1.21 12.04 -51.46
C LYS A 567 -1.06 13.43 -50.85
N ARG A 568 -1.48 14.49 -51.56
CA ARG A 568 -1.47 15.87 -51.04
C ARG A 568 -2.42 16.03 -49.85
N GLY A 569 -3.63 15.47 -49.93
CA GLY A 569 -4.59 15.48 -48.82
C GLY A 569 -4.03 14.85 -47.56
N LYS A 570 -3.41 13.67 -47.68
CA LYS A 570 -2.77 12.99 -46.55
C LYS A 570 -1.58 13.76 -45.97
N LYS A 571 -0.76 14.39 -46.81
CA LYS A 571 0.36 15.23 -46.34
C LYS A 571 -0.14 16.43 -45.53
N ARG A 572 -1.23 17.07 -45.98
CA ARG A 572 -1.87 18.17 -45.24
C ARG A 572 -2.48 17.69 -43.92
N MET A 573 -3.17 16.55 -43.93
CA MET A 573 -3.74 15.98 -42.70
C MET A 573 -2.66 15.59 -41.69
N LYS A 574 -1.49 15.10 -42.13
CA LYS A 574 -0.37 14.79 -41.22
C LYS A 574 0.21 16.03 -40.52
N GLN A 575 0.20 17.20 -41.18
CA GLN A 575 0.76 18.42 -40.61
C GLN A 575 -0.14 19.09 -39.58
N ILE A 576 -1.44 18.81 -39.61
CA ILE A 576 -2.46 19.48 -38.78
C ILE A 576 -3.09 18.48 -37.79
N GLY A 577 -3.00 17.18 -38.06
CA GLY A 577 -3.63 16.15 -37.26
C GLY A 577 -2.83 15.83 -36.02
N ASN A 578 -3.38 16.18 -34.85
CA ASN A 578 -2.94 15.62 -33.59
C ASN A 578 -3.39 14.15 -33.48
N VAL A 579 -2.52 13.33 -32.90
CA VAL A 579 -2.84 11.94 -32.59
C VAL A 579 -3.20 11.89 -31.11
N GLU A 580 -4.49 11.86 -30.82
CA GLU A 580 -4.96 11.56 -29.47
C GLU A 580 -4.75 10.07 -29.18
N VAL A 581 -4.09 9.79 -28.07
CA VAL A 581 -3.91 8.44 -27.56
C VAL A 581 -5.16 8.06 -26.79
N PRO A 582 -5.88 6.98 -27.16
CA PRO A 582 -7.03 6.54 -26.39
C PRO A 582 -6.63 6.22 -24.95
N GLN A 583 -7.48 6.54 -23.97
CA GLN A 583 -7.24 6.23 -22.56
C GLN A 583 -6.96 4.74 -22.33
N LYS A 584 -7.71 3.86 -23.01
CA LYS A 584 -7.48 2.39 -22.99
C LYS A 584 -6.08 2.00 -23.43
N ALA A 585 -5.45 2.79 -24.30
CA ALA A 585 -4.10 2.53 -24.77
C ALA A 585 -3.06 2.80 -23.66
N PHE A 586 -3.25 3.83 -22.83
CA PHE A 586 -2.39 4.07 -21.66
C PHE A 586 -2.46 2.88 -20.70
N LEU A 587 -3.66 2.46 -20.28
CA LEU A 587 -3.84 1.32 -19.37
C LEU A 587 -3.26 0.00 -19.91
N ALA A 588 -3.40 -0.26 -21.21
CA ALA A 588 -2.90 -1.49 -21.81
C ALA A 588 -1.37 -1.50 -22.02
N VAL A 589 -0.74 -0.33 -22.13
CA VAL A 589 0.72 -0.19 -22.15
C VAL A 589 1.31 -0.27 -20.73
N LEU A 590 0.51 -0.05 -19.69
CA LEU A 590 0.93 -0.30 -18.31
C LEU A 590 1.04 -1.79 -17.98
N LYS A 591 0.14 -2.60 -18.55
CA LYS A 591 0.15 -4.07 -18.42
C LYS A 591 0.97 -4.71 -19.54
N LEU A 592 2.25 -4.37 -19.64
CA LEU A 592 3.19 -4.98 -20.58
C LEU A 592 3.65 -6.36 -20.10
N ASP A 593 2.70 -7.29 -20.03
CA ASP A 593 2.72 -8.63 -20.63
C ASP A 593 1.29 -9.22 -20.54
#